data_AF-A0A1S3LFD5-F1
#
_entry.id   AF-A0A1S3LFD5-F1
#
_cell.length_a   1.000
_cell.length_b   1.000
_cell.length_c   1.000
_cell.angle_alpha   90.00
_cell.angle_beta   90.00
_cell.angle_gamma   90.00
#
_symmetry.space_group_name_H-M   'P 1'
#
loop_
_entity.id
_entity.type
_entity.pdbx_description
1 polymer ?
#
loop_
_entity_poly.entity_id
_entity_poly.type
_entity_poly.pdbx_seq_one_letter_code
_entity_poly.pdbx_strand_id
1 'polypeptide(L)'
;MFRKVKKHRSSSQSSKISTKSKRDRKLPFVPKDEEMVLGVSKYGVNVASMDQSDILQSHPLYLIVRMLCYDDGLGSGKNLLDLKTTDAKQQECSIWVYQWSSMEQGQAI
;
A
#
# COMPACT_ATOMS: atom_id res chain seq x y z
N MET A 1 3.03 12.24 0.52
CA MET A 1 3.98 11.46 1.35
C MET A 1 3.28 10.21 1.85
N PHE A 2 3.95 9.06 1.77
CA PHE A 2 3.34 7.74 2.04
C PHE A 2 3.93 7.07 3.28
N ARG A 3 3.13 6.31 4.02
CA ARG A 3 3.59 5.44 5.12
C ARG A 3 3.14 4.00 4.87
N LYS A 4 3.97 2.99 5.16
CA LYS A 4 3.78 1.61 4.70
C LYS A 4 3.44 0.61 5.80
N VAL A 5 2.59 -0.37 5.47
CA VAL A 5 2.40 -1.62 6.21
C VAL A 5 2.35 -2.83 5.26
N LYS A 6 3.02 -3.96 5.60
CA LYS A 6 3.07 -5.19 4.78
C LYS A 6 2.29 -6.35 5.42
N LYS A 7 1.59 -7.14 4.60
CA LYS A 7 0.97 -8.42 5.02
C LYS A 7 1.00 -9.50 3.92
N HIS A 8 1.32 -10.75 4.28
CA HIS A 8 1.28 -11.93 3.40
C HIS A 8 0.00 -12.74 3.65
N ARG A 9 -0.89 -12.98 2.64
CA ARG A 9 -2.05 -13.91 2.69
C ARG A 9 -2.63 -14.30 1.32
N SER A 10 -3.10 -15.54 1.20
CA SER A 10 -3.96 -16.05 0.12
C SER A 10 -5.35 -15.36 0.10
N SER A 11 -5.85 -15.07 -1.12
CA SER A 11 -7.00 -14.18 -1.45
C SER A 11 -8.31 -14.48 -0.71
N SER A 12 -9.22 -13.53 -0.43
CA SER A 12 -10.04 -12.73 -1.38
C SER A 12 -10.79 -11.64 -0.59
N GLN A 13 -10.99 -10.43 -1.14
CA GLN A 13 -11.60 -9.20 -0.54
C GLN A 13 -10.63 -8.18 0.10
N SER A 14 -9.82 -7.47 -0.70
CA SER A 14 -8.80 -6.50 -0.22
C SER A 14 -9.34 -5.42 0.73
N SER A 15 -10.45 -4.74 0.40
CA SER A 15 -11.00 -3.64 1.22
C SER A 15 -11.55 -4.10 2.58
N LYS A 16 -12.18 -5.28 2.64
CA LYS A 16 -12.60 -5.92 3.90
C LYS A 16 -11.41 -6.48 4.67
N ILE A 17 -10.31 -6.83 3.98
CA ILE A 17 -9.11 -7.39 4.61
C ILE A 17 -8.31 -6.32 5.36
N SER A 18 -8.11 -5.12 4.81
CA SER A 18 -7.42 -4.03 5.52
C SER A 18 -8.17 -3.66 6.81
N THR A 19 -9.47 -3.38 6.72
CA THR A 19 -10.31 -3.02 7.88
C THR A 19 -10.46 -4.15 8.91
N LYS A 20 -10.62 -5.41 8.48
CA LYS A 20 -10.61 -6.58 9.38
C LYS A 20 -9.24 -6.79 10.03
N SER A 21 -8.15 -6.53 9.30
CA SER A 21 -6.81 -6.72 9.82
C SER A 21 -6.39 -5.66 10.84
N LYS A 22 -6.86 -4.41 10.70
CA LYS A 22 -6.75 -3.38 11.73
C LYS A 22 -7.53 -3.80 12.98
N ARG A 23 -8.79 -4.25 12.83
CA ARG A 23 -9.61 -4.79 13.95
C ARG A 23 -8.95 -5.98 14.66
N ASP A 24 -8.39 -6.92 13.91
CA ASP A 24 -7.64 -8.07 14.44
C ASP A 24 -6.25 -7.69 15.00
N ARG A 25 -5.88 -6.40 15.05
CA ARG A 25 -4.55 -5.87 15.42
C ARG A 25 -3.37 -6.46 14.62
N LYS A 26 -3.64 -7.01 13.44
CA LYS A 26 -2.63 -7.56 12.51
C LYS A 26 -1.95 -6.46 11.70
N LEU A 27 -2.58 -5.29 11.58
CA LEU A 27 -1.96 -4.06 11.10
C LEU A 27 -2.15 -2.98 12.16
N PRO A 28 -1.14 -2.13 12.40
CA PRO A 28 -1.33 -0.97 13.25
C PRO A 28 -2.37 -0.03 12.61
N PHE A 29 -3.20 0.58 13.46
CA PHE A 29 -4.17 1.59 13.01
C PHE A 29 -3.47 2.84 12.48
N VAL A 30 -2.33 3.19 13.08
CA VAL A 30 -1.48 4.32 12.69
C VAL A 30 -0.16 3.76 12.14
N PRO A 31 0.22 4.08 10.91
CA PRO A 31 1.52 3.69 10.36
C PRO A 31 2.67 4.34 11.14
N LYS A 32 3.85 3.70 11.15
CA LYS A 32 5.07 4.30 11.71
C LYS A 32 5.35 5.69 11.11
N ASP A 33 6.01 6.56 11.86
CA ASP A 33 6.30 7.95 11.46
C ASP A 33 7.34 8.11 10.34
N GLU A 34 7.82 7.02 9.76
CA GLU A 34 8.71 7.05 8.59
C GLU A 34 7.93 7.44 7.32
N GLU A 35 8.25 8.62 6.79
CA GLU A 35 7.73 9.11 5.52
C GLU A 35 8.51 8.53 4.34
N MET A 36 7.79 8.20 3.28
CA MET A 36 8.30 7.52 2.10
C MET A 36 7.85 8.21 0.82
N VAL A 37 8.66 8.07 -0.23
CA VAL A 37 8.33 8.49 -1.60
C VAL A 37 7.83 7.27 -2.37
N LEU A 38 6.64 7.38 -2.97
CA LEU A 38 6.08 6.36 -3.86
C LEU A 38 6.19 6.87 -5.29
N GLY A 39 6.97 6.16 -6.11
CA GLY A 39 7.16 6.43 -7.53
C GLY A 39 6.38 5.45 -8.38
N VAL A 40 5.65 5.94 -9.37
CA VAL A 40 4.92 5.14 -10.36
C VAL A 40 5.60 5.29 -11.72
N SER A 41 5.80 4.19 -12.42
CA SER A 41 6.37 4.19 -13.77
C SER A 41 5.77 3.06 -14.60
N LYS A 42 6.09 3.02 -15.91
CA LYS A 42 5.75 1.89 -16.78
C LYS A 42 6.32 0.54 -16.32
N TYR A 43 7.30 0.54 -15.41
CA TYR A 43 7.92 -0.68 -14.89
C TYR A 43 7.23 -1.19 -13.61
N GLY A 44 6.41 -0.36 -12.95
CA GLY A 44 5.73 -0.70 -11.71
C GLY A 44 5.78 0.43 -10.68
N VAL A 45 5.62 0.03 -9.42
CA VAL A 45 5.57 0.94 -8.27
C VAL A 45 6.81 0.73 -7.39
N ASN A 46 7.57 1.79 -7.17
CA ASN A 46 8.72 1.79 -6.27
C ASN A 46 8.42 2.62 -5.02
N VAL A 47 8.97 2.19 -3.91
CA VAL A 47 8.90 2.92 -2.63
C VAL A 47 10.32 3.14 -2.15
N ALA A 48 10.69 4.40 -1.97
CA ALA A 48 12.00 4.81 -1.52
C ALA A 48 11.91 5.58 -0.20
N SER A 49 13.05 5.70 0.48
CA SER A 49 13.25 6.64 1.58
C SER A 49 12.97 8.09 1.14
N MET A 50 12.78 8.99 2.09
CA MET A 50 12.42 10.37 1.79
C MET A 50 13.53 11.13 1.03
N ASP A 51 14.78 10.84 1.34
CA ASP A 51 15.97 11.34 0.63
C ASP A 51 16.22 10.63 -0.71
N GLN A 52 15.38 9.64 -1.07
CA GLN A 52 15.48 8.83 -2.28
C GLN A 52 16.81 8.08 -2.45
N SER A 53 17.59 7.94 -1.38
CA SER A 53 18.85 7.21 -1.39
C SER A 53 18.64 5.69 -1.42
N ASP A 54 17.61 5.20 -0.74
CA ASP A 54 17.36 3.78 -0.55
C ASP A 54 16.01 3.35 -1.14
N ILE A 55 16.03 2.34 -2.01
CA ILE A 55 14.81 1.67 -2.49
C ILE A 55 14.37 0.67 -1.43
N LEU A 56 13.27 1.00 -0.74
CA LEU A 56 12.69 0.16 0.30
C LEU A 56 11.86 -0.98 -0.27
N GLN A 57 11.15 -0.77 -1.39
CA GLN A 57 10.42 -1.81 -2.11
C GLN A 57 10.31 -1.51 -3.60
N SER A 58 10.23 -2.57 -4.39
CA SER A 58 9.85 -2.52 -5.79
C SER A 58 8.74 -3.54 -6.06
N HIS A 59 7.66 -3.08 -6.69
CA HIS A 59 6.52 -3.89 -7.12
C HIS A 59 6.47 -3.85 -8.65
N PRO A 60 7.06 -4.86 -9.33
CA PRO A 60 7.04 -4.92 -10.79
C PRO A 60 5.60 -4.96 -11.33
N LEU A 61 5.34 -4.23 -12.42
CA LEU A 61 3.99 -4.05 -12.95
C LEU A 61 3.29 -5.39 -13.25
N TYR A 62 4.02 -6.37 -13.79
CA TYR A 62 3.48 -7.68 -14.15
C TYR A 62 3.07 -8.54 -12.93
N LEU A 63 3.45 -8.16 -11.71
CA LEU A 63 3.08 -8.82 -10.46
C LEU A 63 1.97 -8.08 -9.71
N ILE A 64 1.60 -6.87 -10.14
CA ILE A 64 0.52 -6.11 -9.52
C ILE A 64 -0.82 -6.65 -10.02
N VAL A 65 -1.62 -7.20 -9.10
CA VAL A 65 -2.94 -7.77 -9.42
C VAL A 65 -4.02 -6.69 -9.36
N ARG A 66 -3.94 -5.81 -8.36
CA ARG A 66 -4.92 -4.74 -8.15
C ARG A 66 -4.35 -3.64 -7.27
N MET A 67 -4.77 -2.41 -7.56
CA MET A 67 -4.52 -1.23 -6.74
C MET A 67 -5.87 -0.61 -6.38
N LEU A 68 -6.05 -0.20 -5.12
CA LEU A 68 -7.29 0.42 -4.63
C LEU A 68 -6.97 1.61 -3.74
N CYS A 69 -7.53 2.77 -4.08
CA CYS A 69 -7.49 3.99 -3.28
C CYS A 69 -8.82 4.17 -2.55
N TYR A 70 -8.81 4.43 -1.24
CA TYR A 70 -10.02 4.71 -0.46
C TYR A 70 -9.72 5.53 0.79
N ASP A 71 -10.71 6.26 1.29
CA ASP A 71 -10.65 6.94 2.59
C ASP A 71 -10.60 5.92 3.74
N ASP A 72 -9.82 6.21 4.79
CA ASP A 72 -9.64 5.28 5.90
C ASP A 72 -10.90 5.09 6.77
N GLY A 73 -11.92 5.94 6.60
CA GLY A 73 -13.21 5.88 7.27
C GLY A 73 -13.16 6.34 8.73
N LEU A 74 -12.06 6.97 9.17
CA LEU A 74 -11.87 7.41 10.56
C LEU A 74 -12.14 8.91 10.75
N GLY A 75 -12.57 9.62 9.69
CA GLY A 75 -12.85 11.06 9.73
C GLY A 75 -11.60 11.94 9.82
N SER A 76 -10.41 11.35 9.75
CA SER A 76 -9.12 12.05 9.81
C SER A 76 -8.62 12.56 8.46
N GLY A 77 -9.38 12.30 7.39
CA GLY A 77 -9.06 12.68 6.01
C GLY A 77 -7.84 11.94 5.45
N LYS A 78 -7.48 10.78 6.00
CA LYS A 78 -6.36 9.97 5.52
C LYS A 78 -6.85 9.01 4.45
N ASN A 79 -6.08 8.93 3.38
CA ASN A 79 -6.35 8.03 2.28
C ASN A 79 -5.40 6.83 2.33
N LEU A 80 -5.88 5.67 1.89
CA LEU A 80 -5.17 4.40 1.87
C LEU A 80 -5.09 3.82 0.46
N LEU A 81 -3.94 3.22 0.15
CA LEU A 81 -3.61 2.57 -1.11
C LEU A 81 -3.34 1.11 -0.78
N ASP A 82 -4.31 0.26 -1.08
CA ASP A 82 -4.13 -1.19 -1.01
C ASP A 82 -3.56 -1.66 -2.35
N LEU A 83 -2.28 -2.04 -2.34
CA LEU A 83 -1.61 -2.68 -3.47
C LEU A 83 -1.56 -4.19 -3.22
N LYS A 84 -2.30 -4.93 -4.05
CA LYS A 84 -2.27 -6.39 -4.07
C LYS A 84 -1.27 -6.84 -5.12
N THR A 85 -0.23 -7.55 -4.70
CA THR A 85 0.75 -8.19 -5.59
C THR A 85 0.66 -9.70 -5.49
N THR A 86 1.15 -10.39 -6.51
CA THR A 86 1.32 -11.85 -6.51
C THR A 86 2.77 -12.24 -6.76
N ASP A 87 3.11 -13.49 -6.53
CA ASP A 87 4.42 -14.04 -6.86
C ASP A 87 4.49 -14.45 -8.34
N ALA A 88 5.69 -14.77 -8.83
CA ALA A 88 5.90 -15.16 -10.22
C ALA A 88 5.10 -16.42 -10.64
N LYS A 89 4.74 -17.28 -9.67
CA LYS A 89 3.93 -18.48 -9.92
C LYS A 89 2.43 -18.24 -9.79
N GLN A 90 2.01 -17.04 -9.41
CA GLN A 90 0.62 -16.65 -9.17
C GLN A 90 -0.11 -17.50 -8.11
N GLN A 91 0.63 -18.04 -7.15
CA GLN A 91 0.12 -18.91 -6.08
C GLN A 91 -0.11 -18.15 -4.79
N GLU A 92 0.70 -17.13 -4.52
CA GLU A 92 0.65 -16.35 -3.30
C GLU A 92 0.29 -14.90 -3.58
N CYS A 93 -0.40 -14.28 -2.62
CA CYS A 93 -0.72 -12.86 -2.68
C CYS A 93 -0.14 -12.13 -1.46
N SER A 94 0.34 -10.92 -1.71
CA SER A 94 0.72 -9.96 -0.68
C SER A 94 -0.13 -8.71 -0.80
N ILE A 95 -0.46 -8.11 0.33
CA ILE A 95 -1.16 -6.83 0.39
C ILE A 95 -0.23 -5.83 1.07
N TRP A 96 0.00 -4.72 0.38
CA TRP A 96 0.76 -3.57 0.86
C TRP A 96 -0.22 -2.43 1.03
N VAL A 97 -0.20 -1.80 2.20
CA VAL A 97 -1.07 -0.66 2.50
C VAL A 97 -0.18 0.56 2.65
N TYR A 98 -0.44 1.59 1.85
CA TYR A 98 0.21 2.89 1.95
C TYR A 98 -0.79 3.97 2.37
N GLN A 99 -0.39 4.86 3.27
CA GLN A 99 -1.25 5.94 3.76
C GLN A 99 -0.70 7.31 3.37
N TRP A 100 -1.56 8.23 2.93
CA TRP A 100 -1.22 9.63 2.66
C TRP A 100 -2.31 10.60 3.12
N SER A 101 -1.97 11.90 3.17
CA SER A 101 -2.80 12.94 3.82
C SER A 101 -3.53 13.89 2.86
N SER A 102 -3.15 13.98 1.58
CA SER A 102 -3.73 14.94 0.62
C SER A 102 -4.50 14.23 -0.50
N MET A 103 -5.72 14.66 -0.77
CA MET A 103 -6.57 14.10 -1.82
C MET A 103 -5.97 14.31 -3.24
N GLU A 104 -5.26 15.42 -3.46
CA GLU A 104 -4.62 15.77 -4.74
C GLU A 104 -3.51 14.78 -5.13
N GLN A 105 -2.78 14.24 -4.14
CA GLN A 105 -1.72 13.26 -4.37
C GLN A 105 -2.25 11.88 -4.75
N GLY A 106 -3.49 11.56 -4.37
CA GLY A 106 -4.11 10.26 -4.63
C GLY A 106 -4.68 10.13 -6.05
N GLN A 107 -5.03 11.25 -6.69
CA GLN A 107 -5.59 11.28 -8.04
C GLN A 107 -4.52 11.25 -9.14
N ALA A 108 -3.26 11.55 -8.78
CA ALA A 108 -2.13 11.53 -9.69
C ALA A 108 -1.44 10.15 -9.82
N ILE A 109 -1.89 9.16 -9.02
CA ILE A 109 -1.42 7.76 -9.02
C ILE A 109 -2.41 6.91 -9.81
#